data_AF-A0A4R6SQ63-F1
#
_entry.id   AF-A0A4R6SQ63-F1
#
_cell.length_a   1.000
_cell.length_b   1.000
_cell.length_c   1.000
_cell.angle_alpha   90.00
_cell.angle_beta   90.00
_cell.angle_gamma   90.00
#
_symmetry.space_group_name_H-M   'P 1'
#
loop_
_entity.id
_entity.type
_entity.pdbx_description
1 polymer ?
#
loop_
_entity_poly.entity_id
_entity_poly.type
_entity_poly.pdbx_seq_one_letter_code
_entity_poly.pdbx_strand_id
1 'polypeptide(L)'
;MKKLHKIFSHIFILLFFAALALQSSCTKDQGFYENEQVPEEAVLNTYDYLKSKRGVYDSLLFVIDRLGLADTLRNNKITLFAPTNASFKLAITNLNNLRKNTGKTSLFLANIDTRHLDTLMTKYIIRGNYPSDSLTKQDGMMFYGVKFKRMMHAKLTSSTSSGYLGGGPQYIILDDTKQSIFNRNWVSTNTGSINIKTTNGVVHIVEPNHVFGFDEFVSRITFIPKVRTPYYGVPFEIPGTINAIDFDFGGEGIGYSDADPQNRGNRYRSAEGVDIEFFGTTGFNIMETVTGEWLSYSINVAVAGDYTLDMRVSTPDSGRKLSAEIDGVNVTAGTMNVPNTGGWQNWQSVKKDITLTAGRHIFKMNVATARFNIYQYIFTKKN
;
A
#
# COMPACT_ATOMS: atom_id res chain seq x y z
N MET A 1 72.11 -60.93 7.61
CA MET A 1 71.01 -60.78 6.62
C MET A 1 69.66 -61.39 7.05
N LYS A 2 69.58 -62.47 7.84
CA LYS A 2 68.28 -63.08 8.25
C LYS A 2 67.42 -62.28 9.26
N LYS A 3 68.00 -61.38 10.06
CA LYS A 3 67.24 -60.56 11.05
C LYS A 3 66.50 -59.37 10.42
N LEU A 4 67.05 -58.76 9.36
CA LEU A 4 66.44 -57.60 8.69
C LEU A 4 65.18 -57.99 7.88
N HIS A 5 65.17 -59.20 7.32
CA HIS A 5 64.05 -59.74 6.54
C HIS A 5 62.82 -60.07 7.40
N LYS A 6 63.04 -60.53 8.66
CA LYS A 6 61.94 -60.77 9.61
C LYS A 6 61.26 -59.47 10.06
N ILE A 7 62.03 -58.41 10.27
CA ILE A 7 61.49 -57.10 10.68
C ILE A 7 60.66 -56.47 9.56
N PHE A 8 61.14 -56.52 8.31
CA PHE A 8 60.37 -56.05 7.16
C PHE A 8 59.09 -56.86 6.92
N SER A 9 59.14 -58.19 7.10
CA SER A 9 57.94 -59.04 6.98
C SER A 9 56.89 -58.74 8.06
N HIS A 10 57.30 -58.43 9.29
CA HIS A 10 56.34 -58.08 10.37
C HIS A 10 55.76 -56.69 10.18
N ILE A 11 56.53 -55.72 9.69
CA ILE A 11 56.03 -54.37 9.35
C ILE A 11 55.05 -54.43 8.18
N PHE A 12 55.31 -55.27 7.18
CA PHE A 12 54.41 -55.44 6.03
C PHE A 12 53.09 -56.12 6.44
N ILE A 13 53.13 -57.11 7.35
CA ILE A 13 51.93 -57.76 7.89
C ILE A 13 51.12 -56.79 8.77
N LEU A 14 51.78 -55.94 9.58
CA LEU A 14 51.12 -54.91 10.39
C LEU A 14 50.47 -53.81 9.53
N LEU A 15 51.14 -53.38 8.46
CA LEU A 15 50.56 -52.42 7.50
C LEU A 15 49.41 -53.03 6.70
N PHE A 16 49.48 -54.33 6.38
CA PHE A 16 48.40 -55.05 5.69
C PHE A 16 47.16 -55.22 6.58
N PHE A 17 47.33 -55.52 7.88
CA PHE A 17 46.22 -55.58 8.83
C PHE A 17 45.65 -54.19 9.17
N ALA A 18 46.47 -53.15 9.23
CA ALA A 18 45.99 -51.77 9.40
C ALA A 18 45.21 -51.27 8.17
N ALA A 19 45.63 -51.64 6.96
CA ALA A 19 44.90 -51.35 5.72
C ALA A 19 43.59 -52.14 5.62
N LEU A 20 43.54 -53.40 6.09
CA LEU A 20 42.30 -54.18 6.17
C LEU A 20 41.33 -53.61 7.21
N ALA A 21 41.81 -53.14 8.37
CA ALA A 21 40.98 -52.54 9.41
C ALA A 21 40.38 -51.18 9.00
N LEU A 22 41.02 -50.47 8.06
CA LEU A 22 40.47 -49.23 7.46
C LEU A 22 39.40 -49.49 6.39
N GLN A 23 39.27 -50.72 5.87
CA GLN A 23 38.24 -51.07 4.89
C GLN A 23 36.98 -51.71 5.50
N SER A 24 36.98 -52.02 6.79
CA SER A 24 35.82 -52.60 7.51
C SER A 24 34.98 -51.58 8.28
N SER A 25 35.26 -50.28 8.17
CA SER A 25 34.39 -49.21 8.71
C SER A 25 33.50 -48.61 7.62
N CYS A 26 32.66 -49.45 7.02
CA CYS A 26 31.44 -49.02 6.36
C CYS A 26 30.33 -49.96 6.83
N THR A 27 29.79 -49.68 8.01
CA THR A 27 28.41 -50.07 8.28
C THR A 27 27.57 -49.41 7.19
N LYS A 28 26.84 -50.20 6.40
CA LYS A 28 25.80 -49.68 5.50
C LYS A 28 24.95 -48.72 6.31
N ASP A 29 25.09 -47.43 6.02
CA ASP A 29 24.20 -46.40 6.53
C ASP A 29 22.82 -46.78 5.97
N GLN A 30 21.97 -47.32 6.83
CA GLN A 30 20.55 -47.46 6.55
C GLN A 30 20.10 -46.01 6.42
N GLY A 31 19.97 -45.56 5.17
CA GLY A 31 19.89 -44.15 4.81
C GLY A 31 19.00 -43.36 5.76
N PHE A 32 19.32 -42.07 5.92
CA PHE A 32 18.54 -41.12 6.71
C PHE A 32 17.06 -41.46 6.60
N TYR A 33 16.48 -41.83 7.74
CA TYR A 33 15.04 -41.90 7.88
C TYR A 33 14.54 -40.50 7.50
N GLU A 34 14.03 -40.34 6.28
CA GLU A 34 12.89 -39.46 6.08
C GLU A 34 11.85 -40.04 7.03
N ASN A 35 11.77 -39.46 8.24
CA ASN A 35 10.49 -39.45 8.90
C ASN A 35 9.59 -38.71 7.91
N GLU A 36 8.94 -39.48 7.02
CA GLU A 36 7.59 -39.14 6.61
C GLU A 36 6.90 -38.86 7.93
N GLN A 37 6.80 -37.57 8.28
CA GLN A 37 5.82 -37.15 9.24
C GLN A 37 4.51 -37.60 8.61
N VAL A 38 4.04 -38.78 9.01
CA VAL A 38 2.67 -39.22 8.72
C VAL A 38 1.83 -38.04 9.20
N PRO A 39 1.25 -37.25 8.28
CA PRO A 39 0.67 -35.99 8.69
C PRO A 39 -0.49 -36.38 9.58
N GLU A 40 -0.40 -36.05 10.86
CA GLU A 40 -1.48 -36.20 11.81
C GLU A 40 -2.69 -35.54 11.14
N GLU A 41 -3.64 -36.34 10.64
CA GLU A 41 -4.78 -35.81 9.92
C GLU A 41 -5.53 -34.91 10.90
N ALA A 42 -5.45 -33.59 10.69
CA ALA A 42 -6.13 -32.70 11.61
C ALA A 42 -7.63 -32.91 11.43
N VAL A 43 -8.29 -33.26 12.54
CA VAL A 43 -9.75 -33.42 12.64
C VAL A 43 -10.47 -32.06 12.54
N LEU A 44 -9.73 -30.96 12.53
CA LEU A 44 -10.25 -29.59 12.54
C LEU A 44 -10.16 -28.95 11.14
N ASN A 45 -11.15 -28.13 10.80
CA ASN A 45 -11.04 -27.20 9.67
C ASN A 45 -9.99 -26.12 9.98
N THR A 46 -9.59 -25.36 8.95
CA THR A 46 -8.50 -24.38 9.10
C THR A 46 -8.78 -23.34 10.18
N TYR A 47 -10.00 -22.80 10.29
CA TYR A 47 -10.32 -21.81 11.31
C TYR A 47 -10.23 -22.39 12.73
N ASP A 48 -10.78 -23.57 12.95
CA ASP A 48 -10.77 -24.22 14.27
C ASP A 48 -9.37 -24.73 14.66
N TYR A 49 -8.56 -25.13 13.67
CA TYR A 49 -7.15 -25.39 13.87
C TYR A 49 -6.44 -24.14 14.43
N LEU A 50 -6.63 -22.95 13.82
CA LEU A 50 -6.02 -21.71 14.32
C LEU A 50 -6.49 -21.39 15.75
N LYS A 51 -7.79 -21.55 16.03
CA LYS A 51 -8.35 -21.37 17.39
C LYS A 51 -7.76 -22.33 18.42
N SER A 52 -7.40 -23.54 18.03
CA SER A 52 -6.78 -24.51 18.94
C SER A 52 -5.39 -24.08 19.43
N LYS A 53 -4.70 -23.19 18.69
CA LYS A 53 -3.34 -22.72 18.98
C LYS A 53 -3.37 -21.35 19.68
N ARG A 54 -3.86 -21.33 20.92
CA ARG A 54 -3.94 -20.13 21.77
C ARG A 54 -2.58 -19.43 21.90
N GLY A 55 -2.55 -18.11 21.79
CA GLY A 55 -1.30 -17.33 21.92
C GLY A 55 -0.46 -17.23 20.64
N VAL A 56 -0.82 -17.96 19.58
CA VAL A 56 -0.05 -17.99 18.32
C VAL A 56 -0.72 -17.15 17.23
N TYR A 57 -2.04 -17.30 17.06
CA TYR A 57 -2.80 -16.72 15.95
C TYR A 57 -3.89 -15.75 16.38
N ASP A 58 -3.86 -15.22 17.61
CA ASP A 58 -4.95 -14.37 18.12
C ASP A 58 -5.16 -13.12 17.25
N SER A 59 -4.08 -12.50 16.78
CA SER A 59 -4.12 -11.34 15.87
C SER A 59 -4.65 -11.71 14.49
N LEU A 60 -4.28 -12.89 13.99
CA LEU A 60 -4.75 -13.42 12.71
C LEU A 60 -6.26 -13.69 12.78
N LEU A 61 -6.71 -14.41 13.81
CA LEU A 61 -8.11 -14.72 14.07
C LEU A 61 -8.93 -13.43 14.24
N PHE A 62 -8.42 -12.46 15.00
CA PHE A 62 -9.08 -11.17 15.17
C PHE A 62 -9.32 -10.45 13.83
N VAL A 63 -8.33 -10.43 12.94
CA VAL A 63 -8.47 -9.81 11.61
C VAL A 63 -9.41 -10.63 10.71
N ILE A 64 -9.31 -11.97 10.73
CA ILE A 64 -10.24 -12.86 10.00
C ILE A 64 -11.69 -12.59 10.40
N ASP A 65 -11.97 -12.49 11.69
CA ASP A 65 -13.31 -12.26 12.22
C ASP A 65 -13.81 -10.85 11.85
N ARG A 66 -12.97 -9.81 11.99
CA ARG A 66 -13.33 -8.44 11.58
C ARG A 66 -13.66 -8.31 10.09
N LEU A 67 -13.09 -9.17 9.25
CA LEU A 67 -13.29 -9.17 7.80
C LEU A 67 -14.41 -10.11 7.34
N GLY A 68 -15.03 -10.86 8.24
CA GLY A 68 -16.04 -11.86 7.89
C GLY A 68 -15.48 -13.05 7.10
N LEU A 69 -14.20 -13.39 7.28
CA LEU A 69 -13.52 -14.46 6.55
C LEU A 69 -13.57 -15.82 7.27
N ALA A 70 -14.15 -15.89 8.48
CA ALA A 70 -14.19 -17.12 9.27
C ALA A 70 -14.83 -18.29 8.49
N ASP A 71 -15.95 -18.07 7.81
CA ASP A 71 -16.63 -19.12 7.05
C ASP A 71 -15.83 -19.55 5.81
N THR A 72 -15.03 -18.65 5.22
CA THR A 72 -14.10 -19.02 4.15
C THR A 72 -13.07 -20.03 4.65
N LEU A 73 -12.57 -19.87 5.88
CA LEU A 73 -11.60 -20.78 6.48
C LEU A 73 -12.22 -22.05 7.07
N ARG A 74 -13.53 -22.07 7.34
CA ARG A 74 -14.24 -23.28 7.79
C ARG A 74 -14.64 -24.20 6.64
N ASN A 75 -15.17 -23.60 5.57
CA ASN A 75 -15.99 -24.34 4.61
C ASN A 75 -15.34 -24.51 3.23
N ASN A 76 -14.39 -23.65 2.87
CA ASN A 76 -13.83 -23.65 1.52
C ASN A 76 -12.50 -24.39 1.46
N LYS A 77 -12.19 -24.95 0.28
CA LYS A 77 -10.89 -25.58 0.03
C LYS A 77 -9.81 -24.50 -0.14
N ILE A 78 -8.91 -24.35 0.84
CA ILE A 78 -7.94 -23.24 0.87
C ILE A 78 -6.51 -23.68 1.26
N THR A 79 -5.54 -22.89 0.82
CA THR A 79 -4.17 -22.89 1.35
C THR A 79 -4.01 -21.61 2.14
N LEU A 80 -3.68 -21.74 3.42
CA LEU A 80 -3.41 -20.61 4.29
C LEU A 80 -1.90 -20.50 4.53
N PHE A 81 -1.32 -19.35 4.21
CA PHE A 81 -0.01 -18.94 4.69
C PHE A 81 -0.20 -18.15 5.99
N ALA A 82 -0.18 -18.80 7.15
CA ALA A 82 -0.59 -18.21 8.42
C ALA A 82 0.51 -17.31 9.02
N PRO A 83 0.36 -15.97 9.03
CA PRO A 83 1.18 -15.11 9.87
C PRO A 83 0.85 -15.32 11.35
N THR A 84 1.87 -15.22 12.21
CA THR A 84 1.71 -15.34 13.66
C THR A 84 1.51 -13.98 14.32
N ASN A 85 1.21 -13.97 15.63
CA ASN A 85 1.16 -12.75 16.45
C ASN A 85 2.40 -11.87 16.31
N ALA A 86 3.59 -12.45 16.08
CA ALA A 86 4.83 -11.70 15.87
C ALA A 86 4.75 -10.81 14.61
N SER A 87 4.18 -11.31 13.52
CA SER A 87 4.05 -10.57 12.27
C SER A 87 3.15 -9.34 12.39
N PHE A 88 2.04 -9.46 13.12
CA PHE A 88 1.14 -8.33 13.40
C PHE A 88 1.76 -7.33 14.37
N LYS A 89 2.48 -7.82 15.40
CA LYS A 89 3.20 -6.96 16.34
C LYS A 89 4.22 -6.08 15.61
N LEU A 90 5.04 -6.65 14.74
CA LEU A 90 6.00 -5.90 13.93
C LEU A 90 5.30 -4.82 13.07
N ALA A 91 4.21 -5.19 12.38
CA ALA A 91 3.45 -4.27 11.53
C ALA A 91 2.86 -3.07 12.31
N ILE A 92 2.23 -3.34 13.45
CA ILE A 92 1.64 -2.31 14.32
C ILE A 92 2.73 -1.45 14.97
N THR A 93 3.83 -2.03 15.42
CA THR A 93 4.97 -1.29 15.97
C THR A 93 5.55 -0.34 14.92
N ASN A 94 5.80 -0.80 13.70
CA ASN A 94 6.32 0.03 12.62
C ASN A 94 5.37 1.20 12.28
N LEU A 95 4.06 0.91 12.20
CA LEU A 95 3.04 1.94 11.99
C LEU A 95 3.05 2.99 13.12
N ASN A 96 3.05 2.55 14.38
CA ASN A 96 2.95 3.47 15.51
C ASN A 96 4.25 4.24 15.77
N ASN A 97 5.41 3.70 15.42
CA ASN A 97 6.67 4.44 15.39
C ASN A 97 6.59 5.61 14.41
N LEU A 98 6.11 5.37 13.18
CA LEU A 98 5.91 6.43 12.19
C LEU A 98 4.87 7.47 12.66
N ARG A 99 3.75 7.02 13.21
CA ARG A 99 2.68 7.91 13.71
C ARG A 99 3.18 8.78 14.86
N LYS A 100 3.89 8.21 15.82
CA LYS A 100 4.53 8.95 16.92
C LYS A 100 5.51 10.00 16.39
N ASN A 101 6.37 9.62 15.44
CA ASN A 101 7.34 10.53 14.83
C ASN A 101 6.70 11.65 14.00
N THR A 102 5.42 11.52 13.65
CA THR A 102 4.63 12.51 12.88
C THR A 102 3.53 13.16 13.73
N GLY A 103 3.61 13.08 15.06
CA GLY A 103 2.67 13.71 15.99
C GLY A 103 1.26 13.11 15.99
N LYS A 104 1.07 11.91 15.41
CA LYS A 104 -0.22 11.22 15.32
C LYS A 104 -0.39 10.20 16.45
N THR A 105 -1.63 10.03 16.91
CA THR A 105 -2.01 9.03 17.92
C THR A 105 -1.80 7.61 17.42
N SER A 106 -1.47 6.66 18.30
CA SER A 106 -1.32 5.25 17.93
C SER A 106 -2.60 4.63 17.36
N LEU A 107 -2.44 3.68 16.44
CA LEU A 107 -3.51 2.83 15.94
C LEU A 107 -3.28 1.37 16.33
N PHE A 108 -4.39 0.64 16.45
CA PHE A 108 -4.40 -0.79 16.75
C PHE A 108 -5.25 -1.53 15.73
N LEU A 109 -5.09 -2.85 15.64
CA LEU A 109 -5.88 -3.69 14.72
C LEU A 109 -7.39 -3.47 14.87
N ALA A 110 -7.89 -3.11 16.06
CA ALA A 110 -9.30 -2.81 16.29
C ALA A 110 -9.78 -1.51 15.61
N ASN A 111 -8.90 -0.53 15.46
CA ASN A 111 -9.24 0.83 15.01
C ASN A 111 -8.79 1.13 13.58
N ILE A 112 -8.02 0.23 12.95
CA ILE A 112 -7.69 0.34 11.53
C ILE A 112 -8.95 0.02 10.71
N ASP A 113 -9.19 0.84 9.69
CA ASP A 113 -10.28 0.65 8.71
C ASP A 113 -10.16 -0.73 8.04
N THR A 114 -11.26 -1.46 8.03
CA THR A 114 -11.32 -2.83 7.50
C THR A 114 -10.97 -2.91 6.02
N ARG A 115 -11.18 -1.85 5.23
CA ARG A 115 -10.81 -1.80 3.81
C ARG A 115 -9.30 -1.98 3.59
N HIS A 116 -8.48 -1.44 4.48
CA HIS A 116 -7.03 -1.64 4.41
C HIS A 116 -6.66 -3.08 4.76
N LEU A 117 -7.25 -3.62 5.84
CA LEU A 117 -6.98 -4.98 6.32
C LEU A 117 -7.44 -6.05 5.32
N ASP A 118 -8.56 -5.85 4.65
CA ASP A 118 -9.15 -6.78 3.68
C ASP A 118 -8.17 -7.13 2.54
N THR A 119 -7.62 -6.09 1.90
CA THR A 119 -6.65 -6.27 0.79
C THR A 119 -5.32 -6.88 1.24
N LEU A 120 -4.92 -6.67 2.49
CA LEU A 120 -3.68 -7.22 3.05
C LEU A 120 -3.85 -8.68 3.47
N MET A 121 -4.96 -9.02 4.13
CA MET A 121 -5.24 -10.36 4.64
C MET A 121 -5.40 -11.37 3.51
N THR A 122 -6.05 -10.98 2.41
CA THR A 122 -6.29 -11.86 1.26
C THR A 122 -5.03 -12.32 0.53
N LYS A 123 -3.86 -11.71 0.79
CA LYS A 123 -2.55 -12.17 0.28
C LYS A 123 -2.16 -13.53 0.86
N TYR A 124 -2.68 -13.88 2.03
CA TYR A 124 -2.29 -15.07 2.79
C TYR A 124 -3.27 -16.23 2.64
N ILE A 125 -4.46 -15.99 2.06
CA ILE A 125 -5.53 -16.99 1.96
C ILE A 125 -5.77 -17.26 0.48
N ILE A 126 -5.37 -18.44 0.03
CA ILE A 126 -5.33 -18.82 -1.39
C ILE A 126 -6.40 -19.88 -1.65
N ARG A 127 -7.11 -19.76 -2.79
CA ARG A 127 -8.12 -20.75 -3.20
C ARG A 127 -7.46 -22.02 -3.73
N GLY A 128 -7.90 -23.18 -3.25
CA GLY A 128 -7.35 -24.48 -3.64
C GLY A 128 -6.47 -25.07 -2.56
N ASN A 129 -5.99 -26.29 -2.77
CA ASN A 129 -5.14 -27.01 -1.83
C ASN A 129 -3.76 -27.24 -2.45
N TYR A 130 -2.76 -26.51 -1.94
CA TYR A 130 -1.39 -26.48 -2.45
C TYR A 130 -0.40 -26.89 -1.36
N PRO A 131 -0.24 -28.21 -1.13
CA PRO A 131 0.88 -28.74 -0.35
C PRO A 131 2.22 -28.44 -1.03
N SER A 132 3.32 -28.58 -0.30
CA SER A 132 4.65 -28.15 -0.75
C SER A 132 5.14 -28.85 -2.03
N ASP A 133 4.80 -30.13 -2.19
CA ASP A 133 5.08 -30.94 -3.38
C ASP A 133 4.49 -30.36 -4.67
N SER A 134 3.37 -29.65 -4.58
CA SER A 134 2.77 -28.92 -5.70
C SER A 134 3.55 -27.66 -6.14
N LEU A 135 4.51 -27.21 -5.31
CA LEU A 135 5.27 -25.97 -5.50
C LEU A 135 6.74 -26.22 -5.90
N THR A 136 7.05 -27.43 -6.39
CA THR A 136 8.39 -27.91 -6.73
C THR A 136 8.94 -27.40 -8.07
N LYS A 137 8.10 -26.76 -8.90
CA LYS A 137 8.52 -26.25 -10.21
C LYS A 137 9.63 -25.21 -10.07
N GLN A 138 10.53 -25.18 -11.06
CA GLN A 138 11.68 -24.26 -11.09
C GLN A 138 11.23 -22.80 -10.92
N ASP A 139 10.16 -22.40 -11.59
CA ASP A 139 9.59 -21.04 -11.53
C ASP A 139 8.48 -20.90 -10.49
N GLY A 140 8.33 -21.88 -9.59
CA GLY A 140 7.24 -21.92 -8.62
C GLY A 140 5.84 -21.96 -9.27
N MET A 141 4.88 -21.37 -8.57
CA MET A 141 3.48 -21.34 -9.00
C MET A 141 2.83 -19.99 -8.69
N MET A 142 2.08 -19.46 -9.66
CA MET A 142 1.23 -18.29 -9.49
C MET A 142 -0.16 -18.69 -9.00
N PHE A 143 -0.74 -17.92 -8.09
CA PHE A 143 -2.12 -18.12 -7.61
C PHE A 143 -2.80 -16.81 -7.23
N TYR A 144 -4.10 -16.89 -6.93
CA TYR A 144 -4.93 -15.75 -6.57
C TYR A 144 -5.51 -15.91 -5.17
N GLY A 145 -5.56 -14.80 -4.43
CA GLY A 145 -6.23 -14.73 -3.13
C GLY A 145 -7.74 -15.00 -3.19
N VAL A 146 -8.36 -15.24 -2.04
CA VAL A 146 -9.78 -15.65 -1.93
C VAL A 146 -10.82 -14.62 -2.37
N LYS A 147 -10.51 -13.32 -2.38
CA LYS A 147 -11.49 -12.25 -2.65
C LYS A 147 -11.10 -11.40 -3.84
N PHE A 148 -9.94 -10.74 -3.74
CA PHE A 148 -9.37 -9.96 -4.83
C PHE A 148 -8.52 -10.89 -5.69
N LYS A 149 -8.60 -10.76 -7.03
CA LYS A 149 -7.73 -11.46 -7.99
C LYS A 149 -6.29 -10.90 -7.91
N ARG A 150 -5.73 -10.87 -6.71
CA ARG A 150 -4.38 -10.41 -6.44
C ARG A 150 -3.43 -11.56 -6.71
N MET A 151 -2.54 -11.34 -7.65
CA MET A 151 -1.55 -12.29 -8.08
C MET A 151 -0.51 -12.47 -6.96
N MET A 152 -0.36 -13.70 -6.51
CA MET A 152 0.65 -14.13 -5.54
C MET A 152 1.48 -15.23 -6.20
N HIS A 153 2.66 -15.49 -5.64
CA HIS A 153 3.52 -16.56 -6.10
C HIS A 153 4.06 -17.35 -4.90
N ALA A 154 4.27 -18.66 -5.06
CA ALA A 154 5.08 -19.41 -4.10
C ALA A 154 5.92 -20.49 -4.76
N LYS A 155 7.03 -20.82 -4.10
CA LYS A 155 8.00 -21.81 -4.56
C LYS A 155 8.55 -22.60 -3.37
N LEU A 156 8.59 -23.92 -3.50
CA LEU A 156 9.30 -24.78 -2.55
C LEU A 156 10.80 -24.66 -2.79
N THR A 157 11.56 -24.56 -1.71
CA THR A 157 13.01 -24.57 -1.73
C THR A 157 13.54 -25.31 -0.52
N SER A 158 14.84 -25.64 -0.55
CA SER A 158 15.54 -26.26 0.57
C SER A 158 16.66 -25.34 1.02
N SER A 159 16.89 -25.28 2.33
CA SER A 159 18.12 -24.71 2.88
C SER A 159 19.30 -25.66 2.65
N THR A 160 20.52 -25.18 2.88
CA THR A 160 21.73 -26.01 2.86
C THR A 160 22.10 -26.42 4.27
N SER A 161 22.49 -27.69 4.48
CA SER A 161 23.00 -28.18 5.76
C SER A 161 24.41 -28.76 5.57
N SER A 162 25.36 -28.38 6.43
CA SER A 162 26.71 -28.96 6.53
C SER A 162 27.42 -29.28 5.20
N GLY A 163 27.43 -28.33 4.26
CA GLY A 163 28.12 -28.49 2.97
C GLY A 163 27.35 -29.30 1.91
N TYR A 164 26.15 -29.79 2.23
CA TYR A 164 25.26 -30.45 1.28
C TYR A 164 24.23 -29.45 0.73
N LEU A 165 24.38 -29.11 -0.55
CA LEU A 165 23.49 -28.18 -1.26
C LEU A 165 22.08 -28.80 -1.34
N GLY A 166 21.09 -28.15 -0.73
CA GLY A 166 19.70 -28.61 -0.72
C GLY A 166 19.36 -29.66 0.34
N GLY A 167 20.28 -29.99 1.24
CA GLY A 167 20.11 -30.98 2.31
C GLY A 167 19.44 -30.51 3.60
N GLY A 168 19.16 -29.22 3.71
CA GLY A 168 18.53 -28.63 4.89
C GLY A 168 17.00 -28.69 4.83
N PRO A 169 16.31 -28.26 5.89
CA PRO A 169 14.85 -28.21 5.92
C PRO A 169 14.27 -27.47 4.72
N GLN A 170 13.16 -27.99 4.22
CA GLN A 170 12.35 -27.38 3.17
C GLN A 170 11.50 -26.24 3.71
N TYR A 171 11.37 -25.19 2.92
CA TYR A 171 10.48 -24.07 3.18
C TYR A 171 9.89 -23.54 1.87
N ILE A 172 8.77 -22.84 1.97
CA ILE A 172 8.14 -22.17 0.85
C ILE A 172 8.52 -20.69 0.91
N ILE A 173 8.99 -20.16 -0.20
CA ILE A 173 9.05 -18.72 -0.45
C ILE A 173 7.66 -18.30 -0.92
N LEU A 174 7.05 -17.33 -0.24
CA LEU A 174 5.78 -16.70 -0.60
C LEU A 174 6.04 -15.26 -1.03
N ASP A 175 5.54 -14.88 -2.19
CA ASP A 175 5.78 -13.58 -2.81
C ASP A 175 4.49 -12.78 -3.02
N ASP A 176 4.44 -11.54 -2.51
CA ASP A 176 3.53 -10.51 -3.00
C ASP A 176 4.12 -9.93 -4.28
N THR A 177 3.54 -10.32 -5.41
CA THR A 177 4.04 -9.95 -6.75
C THR A 177 3.88 -8.47 -7.06
N LYS A 178 3.14 -7.72 -6.23
CA LYS A 178 2.71 -6.34 -6.52
C LYS A 178 1.93 -6.23 -7.84
N GLN A 179 1.30 -7.31 -8.31
CA GLN A 179 0.69 -7.41 -9.64
C GLN A 179 1.69 -7.17 -10.79
N SER A 180 2.99 -7.31 -10.53
CA SER A 180 4.06 -7.20 -11.50
C SER A 180 4.46 -8.59 -11.97
N ILE A 181 4.73 -8.73 -13.28
CA ILE A 181 5.35 -9.95 -13.83
C ILE A 181 6.88 -9.98 -13.62
N PHE A 182 7.47 -8.87 -13.18
CA PHE A 182 8.91 -8.75 -12.96
C PHE A 182 9.26 -9.04 -11.49
N ASN A 183 10.05 -10.09 -11.25
CA ASN A 183 10.43 -10.56 -9.91
C ASN A 183 11.17 -9.52 -9.07
N ARG A 184 11.90 -8.57 -9.70
CA ARG A 184 12.59 -7.48 -8.99
C ARG A 184 11.65 -6.57 -8.17
N ASN A 185 10.35 -6.58 -8.50
CA ASN A 185 9.33 -5.80 -7.81
C ASN A 185 8.59 -6.62 -6.74
N TRP A 186 8.89 -7.91 -6.63
CA TRP A 186 8.20 -8.80 -5.70
C TRP A 186 8.77 -8.64 -4.30
N VAL A 187 7.93 -8.89 -3.31
CA VAL A 187 8.33 -8.86 -1.90
C VAL A 187 8.06 -10.22 -1.30
N SER A 188 9.13 -10.84 -0.81
CA SER A 188 9.15 -12.25 -0.42
C SER A 188 9.11 -12.43 1.10
N THR A 189 8.59 -13.56 1.53
CA THR A 189 8.73 -14.07 2.89
C THR A 189 8.85 -15.58 2.88
N ASN A 190 9.44 -16.15 3.93
CA ASN A 190 9.62 -17.60 4.04
C ASN A 190 8.62 -18.19 5.02
N THR A 191 8.33 -19.49 4.86
CA THR A 191 7.60 -20.28 5.85
C THR A 191 8.55 -20.96 6.83
N GLY A 192 8.21 -20.96 8.12
CA GLY A 192 8.92 -21.75 9.13
C GLY A 192 8.41 -23.19 9.28
N SER A 193 7.19 -23.47 8.84
CA SER A 193 6.62 -24.83 8.83
C SER A 193 5.64 -24.98 7.67
N ILE A 194 5.58 -26.16 7.06
CA ILE A 194 4.77 -26.41 5.86
C ILE A 194 3.93 -27.68 6.03
N ASN A 195 2.90 -27.84 5.21
CA ASN A 195 2.07 -29.05 5.10
C ASN A 195 1.24 -29.43 6.35
N ILE A 196 0.82 -28.47 7.15
CA ILE A 196 -0.11 -28.74 8.24
C ILE A 196 -1.48 -28.98 7.62
N LYS A 197 -1.93 -30.24 7.60
CA LYS A 197 -3.22 -30.61 7.03
C LYS A 197 -4.36 -30.13 7.92
N THR A 198 -5.46 -29.74 7.31
CA THR A 198 -6.76 -29.43 7.93
C THR A 198 -7.87 -30.07 7.11
N THR A 199 -9.06 -30.27 7.66
CA THR A 199 -10.13 -30.99 6.95
C THR A 199 -10.53 -30.35 5.61
N ASN A 200 -10.32 -29.06 5.46
CA ASN A 200 -10.64 -28.30 4.25
C ASN A 200 -9.41 -27.69 3.56
N GLY A 201 -8.16 -28.08 3.89
CA GLY A 201 -7.01 -27.45 3.26
C GLY A 201 -5.66 -27.72 3.90
N VAL A 202 -4.70 -26.87 3.58
CA VAL A 202 -3.33 -26.92 4.11
C VAL A 202 -2.90 -25.57 4.67
N VAL A 203 -2.20 -25.60 5.80
CA VAL A 203 -1.63 -24.43 6.46
C VAL A 203 -0.11 -24.50 6.37
N HIS A 204 0.50 -23.42 5.89
CA HIS A 204 1.92 -23.16 5.95
C HIS A 204 2.14 -21.99 6.91
N ILE A 205 2.99 -22.14 7.92
CA ILE A 205 3.26 -21.09 8.91
C ILE A 205 4.33 -20.16 8.36
N VAL A 206 4.02 -18.87 8.29
CA VAL A 206 4.99 -17.83 7.86
C VAL A 206 5.98 -17.55 9.00
N GLU A 207 7.24 -17.29 8.66
CA GLU A 207 8.28 -17.00 9.65
C GLU A 207 7.92 -15.81 10.56
N PRO A 208 8.30 -15.84 11.86
CA PRO A 208 7.93 -14.79 12.82
C PRO A 208 8.51 -13.40 12.52
N ASN A 209 9.58 -13.30 11.72
CA ASN A 209 10.22 -12.04 11.30
C ASN A 209 9.44 -11.32 10.19
N HIS A 210 8.47 -11.99 9.56
CA HIS A 210 7.65 -11.44 8.49
C HIS A 210 6.74 -10.32 9.01
N VAL A 211 6.73 -9.17 8.34
CA VAL A 211 5.79 -8.08 8.67
C VAL A 211 4.46 -8.35 7.98
N PHE A 212 3.35 -8.39 8.74
CA PHE A 212 2.02 -8.59 8.16
C PHE A 212 1.73 -7.55 7.07
N GLY A 213 1.21 -8.00 5.93
CA GLY A 213 0.93 -7.17 4.77
C GLY A 213 2.12 -6.97 3.82
N PHE A 214 3.25 -7.62 4.10
CA PHE A 214 4.56 -7.36 3.46
C PHE A 214 5.01 -5.93 3.77
N ASP A 215 5.64 -5.24 2.84
CA ASP A 215 6.06 -3.83 2.96
C ASP A 215 4.90 -2.81 2.78
N GLU A 216 3.66 -3.27 2.59
CA GLU A 216 2.51 -2.40 2.30
C GLU A 216 1.67 -1.99 3.52
N PHE A 217 1.85 -2.62 4.68
CA PHE A 217 0.93 -2.37 5.80
C PHE A 217 0.96 -0.92 6.27
N VAL A 218 2.15 -0.39 6.53
CA VAL A 218 2.33 0.99 6.99
C VAL A 218 1.85 1.95 5.91
N SER A 219 2.36 1.80 4.68
CA SER A 219 2.02 2.70 3.57
C SER A 219 0.52 2.68 3.27
N ARG A 220 -0.18 1.53 3.25
CA ARG A 220 -1.63 1.52 3.03
C ARG A 220 -2.44 2.27 4.08
N ILE A 221 -2.01 2.22 5.33
CA ILE A 221 -2.74 2.84 6.45
C ILE A 221 -2.40 4.33 6.58
N THR A 222 -1.19 4.73 6.23
CA THR A 222 -0.77 6.14 6.29
C THR A 222 -0.96 6.89 4.98
N PHE A 223 -1.04 6.18 3.86
CA PHE A 223 -1.28 6.68 2.52
C PHE A 223 -2.72 6.35 2.12
N ILE A 224 -3.65 7.23 2.47
CA ILE A 224 -4.94 7.30 1.78
C ILE A 224 -4.59 7.80 0.37
N PRO A 225 -4.86 7.06 -0.72
CA PRO A 225 -4.74 7.64 -2.05
C PRO A 225 -5.62 8.88 -2.03
N LYS A 226 -4.98 10.04 -2.13
CA LYS A 226 -5.65 11.33 -2.15
C LYS A 226 -6.48 11.34 -3.44
N VAL A 227 -7.76 11.00 -3.32
CA VAL A 227 -8.71 11.06 -4.43
C VAL A 227 -9.33 12.45 -4.39
N ARG A 228 -9.31 13.13 -5.54
CA ARG A 228 -10.03 14.39 -5.67
C ARG A 228 -11.52 14.13 -5.56
N THR A 229 -12.20 14.81 -4.65
CA THR A 229 -13.67 14.71 -4.52
C THR A 229 -14.28 16.10 -4.44
N PRO A 230 -15.47 16.33 -5.04
CA PRO A 230 -16.11 17.63 -5.00
C PRO A 230 -16.38 18.08 -3.56
N TYR A 231 -16.25 19.38 -3.29
CA TYR A 231 -16.41 19.93 -1.93
C TYR A 231 -17.78 19.59 -1.30
N TYR A 232 -18.88 19.72 -2.04
CA TYR A 232 -20.22 19.36 -1.54
C TYR A 232 -20.60 17.89 -1.83
N GLY A 233 -19.64 17.05 -2.20
CA GLY A 233 -19.88 15.67 -2.66
C GLY A 233 -20.47 15.57 -4.08
N VAL A 234 -20.85 16.69 -4.68
CA VAL A 234 -21.31 16.83 -6.08
C VAL A 234 -20.58 17.99 -6.77
N PRO A 235 -20.33 17.92 -8.09
CA PRO A 235 -19.72 19.03 -8.84
C PRO A 235 -20.58 20.31 -8.81
N PHE A 236 -19.95 21.47 -8.97
CA PHE A 236 -20.66 22.74 -9.15
C PHE A 236 -21.33 22.81 -10.52
N GLU A 237 -22.60 23.21 -10.56
CA GLU A 237 -23.33 23.37 -11.83
C GLU A 237 -22.91 24.67 -12.55
N ILE A 238 -22.67 24.55 -13.87
CA ILE A 238 -22.27 25.65 -14.76
C ILE A 238 -23.33 25.83 -15.86
N PRO A 239 -23.90 27.03 -16.06
CA PRO A 239 -23.53 28.32 -15.45
C PRO A 239 -23.85 28.42 -13.94
N GLY A 240 -23.04 29.19 -13.21
CA GLY A 240 -23.16 29.28 -11.76
C GLY A 240 -21.99 30.03 -11.11
N THR A 241 -22.02 30.08 -9.79
CA THR A 241 -20.98 30.72 -8.95
C THR A 241 -20.31 29.68 -8.07
N ILE A 242 -18.99 29.79 -7.94
CA ILE A 242 -18.15 28.94 -7.09
C ILE A 242 -17.41 29.85 -6.12
N ASN A 243 -17.53 29.64 -4.81
CA ASN A 243 -16.67 30.35 -3.85
C ASN A 243 -15.25 29.75 -3.93
N ALA A 244 -14.23 30.61 -3.90
CA ALA A 244 -12.85 30.16 -4.05
C ALA A 244 -12.40 29.23 -2.90
N ILE A 245 -12.97 29.40 -1.71
CA ILE A 245 -12.72 28.59 -0.50
C ILE A 245 -13.27 27.15 -0.60
N ASP A 246 -14.18 26.88 -1.53
CA ASP A 246 -14.86 25.60 -1.70
C ASP A 246 -14.15 24.71 -2.75
N PHE A 247 -12.81 24.71 -2.75
CA PHE A 247 -11.99 23.86 -3.60
C PHE A 247 -12.18 22.37 -3.26
N ASP A 248 -11.94 21.49 -4.23
CA ASP A 248 -12.12 20.05 -4.05
C ASP A 248 -11.28 19.49 -2.88
N PHE A 249 -11.82 18.48 -2.21
CA PHE A 249 -11.04 17.68 -1.27
C PHE A 249 -10.01 16.82 -2.01
N GLY A 250 -9.00 16.39 -1.27
CA GLY A 250 -7.90 15.57 -1.79
C GLY A 250 -6.56 15.97 -1.17
N GLY A 251 -6.46 17.18 -0.62
CA GLY A 251 -5.24 17.67 0.01
C GLY A 251 -4.19 18.11 -1.00
N GLU A 252 -3.02 18.48 -0.45
CA GLU A 252 -1.86 19.00 -1.20
C GLU A 252 -1.48 18.12 -2.40
N GLY A 253 -1.28 18.74 -3.55
CA GLY A 253 -0.95 18.11 -4.82
C GLY A 253 -2.13 17.45 -5.56
N ILE A 254 -3.34 17.46 -4.98
CA ILE A 254 -4.52 16.79 -5.56
C ILE A 254 -5.72 17.70 -5.69
N GLY A 255 -6.23 18.26 -4.58
CA GLY A 255 -7.35 19.20 -4.57
C GLY A 255 -6.88 20.66 -4.70
N TYR A 256 -5.69 20.93 -4.18
CA TYR A 256 -5.00 22.22 -4.23
C TYR A 256 -3.48 22.00 -4.19
N SER A 257 -2.72 23.07 -4.40
CA SER A 257 -1.33 23.16 -3.97
C SER A 257 -1.08 24.48 -3.27
N ASP A 258 -0.49 24.38 -2.07
CA ASP A 258 -0.12 25.49 -1.20
C ASP A 258 1.35 25.32 -0.76
N ALA A 259 2.08 26.44 -0.65
CA ALA A 259 3.49 26.43 -0.26
C ALA A 259 3.70 26.05 1.21
N ASP A 260 2.69 26.22 2.06
CA ASP A 260 2.72 25.92 3.49
C ASP A 260 1.71 24.81 3.83
N PRO A 261 2.08 23.80 4.65
CA PRO A 261 1.10 22.83 5.14
C PRO A 261 0.06 23.42 6.12
N GLN A 262 0.24 24.65 6.62
CA GLN A 262 -0.65 25.31 7.57
C GLN A 262 -1.50 26.40 6.91
N ASN A 263 -2.81 26.34 7.10
CA ASN A 263 -3.70 27.49 6.85
C ASN A 263 -3.42 28.59 7.89
N ARG A 264 -2.68 29.61 7.48
CA ARG A 264 -2.21 30.75 8.28
C ARG A 264 -3.34 31.63 8.81
N GLY A 265 -4.44 31.71 8.08
CA GLY A 265 -5.63 32.40 8.57
C GLY A 265 -6.37 31.59 9.65
N ASN A 266 -6.16 30.27 9.70
CA ASN A 266 -6.80 29.32 10.61
C ASN A 266 -8.33 29.48 10.60
N ARG A 267 -8.94 29.50 9.40
CA ARG A 267 -10.38 29.64 9.20
C ARG A 267 -10.92 28.59 8.24
N TYR A 268 -12.22 28.32 8.37
CA TYR A 268 -13.05 27.46 7.50
C TYR A 268 -12.56 26.01 7.38
N ARG A 269 -11.40 25.79 6.75
CA ARG A 269 -10.77 24.49 6.49
C ARG A 269 -9.38 24.46 7.13
N SER A 270 -9.30 24.73 8.43
CA SER A 270 -8.03 24.86 9.17
C SER A 270 -7.20 23.56 9.27
N ALA A 271 -7.77 22.41 8.89
CA ALA A 271 -7.06 21.14 8.78
C ALA A 271 -6.38 20.94 7.41
N GLU A 272 -6.61 21.84 6.45
CA GLU A 272 -5.98 21.87 5.14
C GLU A 272 -4.98 23.03 5.05
N GLY A 273 -4.16 23.04 4.00
CA GLY A 273 -3.03 23.97 3.85
C GLY A 273 -3.43 25.36 3.35
N VAL A 274 -4.49 25.44 2.52
CA VAL A 274 -4.88 26.69 1.86
C VAL A 274 -5.18 27.80 2.85
N ASP A 275 -4.55 28.96 2.66
CA ASP A 275 -4.71 30.15 3.50
C ASP A 275 -6.06 30.84 3.32
N ILE A 276 -6.86 30.92 4.39
CA ILE A 276 -8.23 31.45 4.35
C ILE A 276 -8.45 32.50 5.45
N GLU A 277 -8.96 33.68 5.09
CA GLU A 277 -9.37 34.74 6.01
C GLU A 277 -10.85 35.08 5.92
N PHE A 278 -11.32 35.95 6.82
CA PHE A 278 -12.67 36.51 6.77
C PHE A 278 -12.83 37.47 5.59
N PHE A 279 -14.01 37.38 4.96
CA PHE A 279 -14.56 38.37 4.05
C PHE A 279 -15.82 38.97 4.69
N GLY A 280 -15.73 40.21 5.17
CA GLY A 280 -16.80 40.85 5.94
C GLY A 280 -17.08 40.12 7.26
N THR A 281 -18.36 40.05 7.66
CA THR A 281 -18.76 39.46 8.95
C THR A 281 -19.06 37.96 8.89
N THR A 282 -19.36 37.41 7.71
CA THR A 282 -19.88 36.04 7.56
C THR A 282 -19.25 35.25 6.42
N GLY A 283 -18.52 35.90 5.51
CA GLY A 283 -17.87 35.24 4.38
C GLY A 283 -16.40 34.93 4.64
N PHE A 284 -15.78 34.27 3.67
CA PHE A 284 -14.33 34.00 3.65
C PHE A 284 -13.76 34.19 2.24
N ASN A 285 -12.44 34.44 2.16
CA ASN A 285 -11.69 34.47 0.91
C ASN A 285 -10.33 33.77 1.08
N ILE A 286 -9.73 33.41 -0.05
CA ILE A 286 -8.33 32.94 -0.10
C ILE A 286 -7.41 34.14 0.11
N MET A 287 -6.34 33.97 0.90
CA MET A 287 -5.30 34.98 1.14
C MET A 287 -3.90 34.40 0.91
N GLU A 288 -2.87 35.24 1.09
CA GLU A 288 -1.44 34.83 1.17
C GLU A 288 -0.94 33.97 0.01
N THR A 289 -1.57 34.09 -1.16
CA THR A 289 -1.22 33.28 -2.33
C THR A 289 0.28 33.39 -2.67
N VAL A 290 0.89 32.24 -2.97
CA VAL A 290 2.29 32.07 -3.40
C VAL A 290 2.37 31.63 -4.87
N THR A 291 3.41 32.09 -5.57
CA THR A 291 3.57 31.79 -7.00
C THR A 291 3.74 30.29 -7.18
N GLY A 292 2.94 29.70 -8.07
CA GLY A 292 2.91 28.26 -8.34
C GLY A 292 1.78 27.52 -7.65
N GLU A 293 1.08 28.16 -6.70
CA GLU A 293 -0.10 27.59 -6.06
C GLU A 293 -1.28 27.48 -7.01
N TRP A 294 -2.20 26.57 -6.68
CA TRP A 294 -3.41 26.35 -7.46
C TRP A 294 -4.54 25.74 -6.64
N LEU A 295 -5.77 25.96 -7.11
CA LEU A 295 -7.00 25.42 -6.52
C LEU A 295 -7.80 24.72 -7.61
N SER A 296 -8.31 23.51 -7.34
CA SER A 296 -9.13 22.74 -8.29
C SER A 296 -10.58 22.60 -7.82
N TYR A 297 -11.50 22.57 -8.77
CA TYR A 297 -12.95 22.50 -8.55
C TYR A 297 -13.56 21.54 -9.56
N SER A 298 -14.33 20.58 -9.07
CA SER A 298 -15.15 19.71 -9.90
C SER A 298 -16.38 20.48 -10.36
N ILE A 299 -16.58 20.58 -11.67
CA ILE A 299 -17.72 21.29 -12.27
C ILE A 299 -18.53 20.37 -13.19
N ASN A 300 -19.81 20.68 -13.38
CA ASN A 300 -20.71 20.04 -14.33
C ASN A 300 -21.32 21.10 -15.22
N VAL A 301 -20.99 21.07 -16.52
CA VAL A 301 -21.47 22.02 -17.52
C VAL A 301 -22.77 21.49 -18.10
N ALA A 302 -23.87 22.17 -17.83
CA ALA A 302 -25.21 21.72 -18.21
C ALA A 302 -25.39 21.67 -19.73
N VAL A 303 -24.84 22.63 -20.47
CA VAL A 303 -24.97 22.75 -21.92
C VAL A 303 -23.66 23.25 -22.51
N ALA A 304 -23.19 22.62 -23.59
CA ALA A 304 -22.01 23.11 -24.31
C ALA A 304 -22.23 24.54 -24.85
N GLY A 305 -21.15 25.32 -24.97
CA GLY A 305 -21.19 26.65 -25.57
C GLY A 305 -20.10 27.57 -25.04
N ASP A 306 -20.23 28.85 -25.38
CA ASP A 306 -19.33 29.88 -24.90
C ASP A 306 -19.81 30.46 -23.56
N TYR A 307 -18.85 30.70 -22.67
CA TYR A 307 -19.07 31.22 -21.34
C TYR A 307 -18.09 32.36 -21.07
N THR A 308 -18.52 33.34 -20.29
CA THR A 308 -17.61 34.28 -19.63
C THR A 308 -17.27 33.73 -18.25
N LEU A 309 -15.99 33.43 -18.02
CA LEU A 309 -15.40 33.16 -16.71
C LEU A 309 -14.97 34.49 -16.08
N ASP A 310 -15.57 34.84 -14.96
CA ASP A 310 -15.26 36.00 -14.14
C ASP A 310 -14.60 35.55 -12.84
N MET A 311 -13.35 35.94 -12.63
CA MET A 311 -12.56 35.64 -11.43
C MET A 311 -12.46 36.90 -10.57
N ARG A 312 -13.02 36.86 -9.36
CA ARG A 312 -13.04 38.00 -8.45
C ARG A 312 -11.81 37.99 -7.53
N VAL A 313 -10.98 39.01 -7.66
CA VAL A 313 -9.65 39.10 -7.03
C VAL A 313 -9.42 40.49 -6.41
N SER A 314 -8.44 40.58 -5.51
CA SER A 314 -8.02 41.85 -4.89
C SER A 314 -6.53 41.86 -4.54
N THR A 315 -5.89 43.01 -4.66
CA THR A 315 -4.48 43.22 -4.28
C THR A 315 -4.13 44.71 -4.28
N PRO A 316 -3.29 45.21 -3.35
CA PRO A 316 -2.66 46.53 -3.46
C PRO A 316 -1.44 46.53 -4.38
N ASP A 317 -1.00 45.37 -4.86
CA ASP A 317 0.24 45.19 -5.62
C ASP A 317 -0.02 45.18 -7.14
N SER A 318 0.93 45.73 -7.91
CA SER A 318 0.93 45.64 -9.37
C SER A 318 1.72 44.43 -9.87
N GLY A 319 1.51 44.05 -11.14
CA GLY A 319 2.27 42.98 -11.80
C GLY A 319 1.89 41.56 -11.36
N ARG A 320 0.76 41.40 -10.66
CA ARG A 320 0.19 40.12 -10.24
C ARG A 320 -0.45 39.41 -11.43
N LYS A 321 -0.41 38.07 -11.45
CA LYS A 321 -0.87 37.28 -12.60
C LYS A 321 -1.54 35.98 -12.19
N LEU A 322 -2.50 35.58 -12.99
CA LEU A 322 -3.23 34.32 -12.84
C LEU A 322 -3.41 33.61 -14.17
N SER A 323 -3.82 32.34 -14.13
CA SER A 323 -4.34 31.62 -15.29
C SER A 323 -5.37 30.59 -14.87
N ALA A 324 -6.15 30.09 -15.81
CA ALA A 324 -7.15 29.05 -15.56
C ALA A 324 -7.01 27.90 -16.55
N GLU A 325 -7.35 26.69 -16.08
CA GLU A 325 -7.41 25.47 -16.88
C GLU A 325 -8.77 24.81 -16.77
N ILE A 326 -9.17 24.15 -17.86
CA ILE A 326 -10.25 23.16 -17.88
C ILE A 326 -9.63 21.84 -18.31
N ASP A 327 -9.75 20.80 -17.48
CA ASP A 327 -9.17 19.47 -17.71
C ASP A 327 -7.66 19.49 -18.03
N GLY A 328 -6.92 20.39 -17.38
CA GLY A 328 -5.48 20.56 -17.58
C GLY A 328 -5.08 21.35 -18.82
N VAL A 329 -6.05 21.85 -19.59
CA VAL A 329 -5.81 22.72 -20.75
C VAL A 329 -5.99 24.18 -20.34
N ASN A 330 -4.98 25.02 -20.56
CA ASN A 330 -5.04 26.45 -20.27
C ASN A 330 -6.09 27.15 -21.15
N VAL A 331 -7.12 27.74 -20.53
CA VAL A 331 -8.22 28.43 -21.22
C VAL A 331 -8.06 29.95 -21.26
N THR A 332 -7.01 30.48 -20.63
CA THR A 332 -6.73 31.92 -20.58
C THR A 332 -5.82 32.41 -21.72
N ALA A 333 -5.29 31.50 -22.54
CA ALA A 333 -4.28 31.75 -23.57
C ALA A 333 -2.99 32.34 -22.97
N GLY A 334 -2.50 31.71 -21.90
CA GLY A 334 -1.35 32.16 -21.12
C GLY A 334 -1.77 32.72 -19.77
N THR A 335 -1.10 33.78 -19.32
CA THR A 335 -1.39 34.44 -18.04
C THR A 335 -2.15 35.74 -18.25
N MET A 336 -3.00 36.10 -17.30
CA MET A 336 -3.75 37.35 -17.29
C MET A 336 -3.33 38.21 -16.11
N ASN A 337 -3.36 39.53 -16.31
CA ASN A 337 -3.01 40.47 -15.26
C ASN A 337 -4.14 40.56 -14.22
N VAL A 338 -3.76 40.50 -12.96
CA VAL A 338 -4.62 40.89 -11.83
C VAL A 338 -4.43 42.39 -11.62
N PRO A 339 -5.51 43.20 -11.68
CA PRO A 339 -5.40 44.64 -11.50
C PRO A 339 -5.03 44.99 -10.06
N ASN A 340 -4.28 46.07 -9.88
CA ASN A 340 -4.12 46.69 -8.58
C ASN A 340 -5.46 47.31 -8.16
N THR A 341 -6.08 46.75 -7.12
CA THR A 341 -7.38 47.16 -6.61
C THR A 341 -7.28 48.15 -5.44
N GLY A 342 -6.07 48.50 -5.02
CA GLY A 342 -5.79 49.45 -3.94
C GLY A 342 -5.94 48.88 -2.54
N GLY A 343 -6.24 47.59 -2.37
CA GLY A 343 -6.34 46.97 -1.04
C GLY A 343 -6.74 45.50 -1.08
N TRP A 344 -6.38 44.76 -0.02
CA TRP A 344 -6.63 43.31 0.12
C TRP A 344 -8.10 42.92 0.12
N GLN A 345 -8.99 43.84 0.45
CA GLN A 345 -10.44 43.62 0.51
C GLN A 345 -11.21 44.51 -0.50
N ASN A 346 -10.51 45.11 -1.47
CA ASN A 346 -11.11 45.85 -2.58
C ASN A 346 -11.18 44.94 -3.80
N TRP A 347 -12.37 44.50 -4.19
CA TRP A 347 -12.54 43.41 -5.15
C TRP A 347 -12.84 43.90 -6.57
N GLN A 348 -12.12 43.36 -7.56
CA GLN A 348 -12.37 43.56 -8.99
C GLN A 348 -12.44 42.24 -9.75
N SER A 349 -12.96 42.29 -10.98
CA SER A 349 -13.13 41.14 -11.86
C SER A 349 -12.03 41.03 -12.90
N VAL A 350 -11.47 39.84 -13.08
CA VAL A 350 -10.68 39.46 -14.26
C VAL A 350 -11.52 38.49 -15.09
N LYS A 351 -11.88 38.89 -16.32
CA LYS A 351 -12.82 38.16 -17.17
C LYS A 351 -12.13 37.54 -18.37
N LYS A 352 -12.58 36.34 -18.76
CA LYS A 352 -12.15 35.63 -19.97
C LYS A 352 -13.31 34.89 -20.58
N ASP A 353 -13.49 35.04 -21.89
CA ASP A 353 -14.39 34.18 -22.65
C ASP A 353 -13.71 32.85 -22.97
N ILE A 354 -14.42 31.75 -22.69
CA ILE A 354 -13.97 30.37 -22.83
C ILE A 354 -15.08 29.52 -23.47
N THR A 355 -14.70 28.46 -24.16
CA THR A 355 -15.66 27.48 -24.71
C THR A 355 -15.65 26.23 -23.84
N LEU A 356 -16.82 25.73 -23.45
CA LEU A 356 -16.98 24.55 -22.62
C LEU A 356 -17.84 23.49 -23.33
N THR A 357 -17.44 22.23 -23.22
CA THR A 357 -18.30 21.09 -23.58
C THR A 357 -19.27 20.78 -22.46
N ALA A 358 -20.37 20.08 -22.77
CA ALA A 358 -21.31 19.61 -21.75
C ALA A 358 -20.70 18.43 -20.97
N GLY A 359 -21.04 18.34 -19.67
CA GLY A 359 -20.63 17.25 -18.79
C GLY A 359 -19.65 17.68 -17.71
N ARG A 360 -18.99 16.68 -17.11
CA ARG A 360 -18.11 16.88 -15.96
C ARG A 360 -16.72 17.30 -16.40
N HIS A 361 -16.20 18.32 -15.75
CA HIS A 361 -14.87 18.88 -15.98
C HIS A 361 -14.19 19.23 -14.67
N ILE A 362 -12.88 19.42 -14.73
CA ILE A 362 -12.10 20.03 -13.65
C ILE A 362 -11.73 21.44 -14.07
N PHE A 363 -12.22 22.42 -13.32
CA PHE A 363 -11.71 23.78 -13.36
C PHE A 363 -10.54 23.92 -12.39
N LYS A 364 -9.41 24.46 -12.85
CA LYS A 364 -8.26 24.78 -12.00
C LYS A 364 -7.89 26.24 -12.16
N MET A 365 -7.71 26.91 -11.03
CA MET A 365 -7.21 28.27 -10.93
C MET A 365 -5.75 28.27 -10.49
N ASN A 366 -4.87 28.93 -11.25
CA ASN A 366 -3.43 28.97 -10.98
C ASN A 366 -2.94 30.38 -10.61
N VAL A 367 -2.07 30.45 -9.61
CA VAL A 367 -1.38 31.66 -9.16
C VAL A 367 -0.05 31.78 -9.90
N ALA A 368 -0.03 32.54 -11.00
CA ALA A 368 1.17 32.69 -11.83
C ALA A 368 2.15 33.75 -11.30
N THR A 369 1.65 34.77 -10.60
CA THR A 369 2.47 35.72 -9.84
C THR A 369 1.67 36.17 -8.62
N ALA A 370 2.13 35.73 -7.45
CA ALA A 370 1.46 35.77 -6.15
C ALA A 370 1.24 37.14 -5.53
N ARG A 371 0.56 37.14 -4.37
CA ARG A 371 0.14 38.31 -3.57
C ARG A 371 -1.14 38.96 -4.08
N PHE A 372 -2.17 38.15 -4.26
CA PHE A 372 -3.55 38.61 -4.45
C PHE A 372 -4.50 37.65 -3.74
N ASN A 373 -5.64 38.16 -3.29
CA ASN A 373 -6.69 37.35 -2.70
C ASN A 373 -7.69 36.91 -3.78
N ILE A 374 -8.40 35.82 -3.52
CA ILE A 374 -9.40 35.25 -4.44
C ILE A 374 -10.70 35.01 -3.67
N TYR A 375 -11.81 35.51 -4.20
CA TYR A 375 -13.11 35.39 -3.55
C TYR A 375 -14.03 34.37 -4.23
N GLN A 376 -14.25 34.50 -5.53
CA GLN A 376 -15.20 33.66 -6.26
C GLN A 376 -14.90 33.58 -7.75
N TYR A 377 -15.51 32.59 -8.40
CA TYR A 377 -15.55 32.41 -9.84
C TYR A 377 -17.00 32.36 -10.30
N ILE A 378 -17.32 33.06 -11.38
CA ILE A 378 -18.67 33.11 -11.95
C ILE A 378 -18.58 32.71 -13.41
N PHE A 379 -19.33 31.68 -13.80
CA PHE A 379 -19.46 31.25 -15.19
C PHE A 379 -20.82 31.68 -15.70
N THR A 380 -20.83 32.62 -16.64
CA THR A 380 -22.06 33.09 -17.30
C THR A 380 -22.09 32.58 -18.72
N LYS A 381 -23.16 31.86 -19.11
CA LYS A 381 -23.32 31.41 -20.49
C LYS A 381 -23.53 32.64 -21.39
N LYS A 382 -22.83 32.68 -22.53
CA LYS A 382 -23.03 33.71 -23.54
C LYS A 382 -24.24 33.37 -24.40
N ASN A 383 -25.02 34.39 -24.74
CA ASN A 383 -26.19 34.27 -25.60
C ASN A 383 -25.81 34.11 -27.07
#